data_AF-A0A847EPR5-F1
#
_entry.id   AF-A0A847EPR5-F1
#
_cell.length_a   1.000
_cell.length_b   1.000
_cell.length_c   1.000
_cell.angle_alpha   90.00
_cell.angle_beta   90.00
_cell.angle_gamma   90.00
#
_symmetry.space_group_name_H-M   'P 1'
#
loop_
_entity.id
_entity.type
_entity.pdbx_description
1 polymer ?
#
loop_
_entity_poly.entity_id
_entity_poly.type
_entity_poly.pdbx_seq_one_letter_code
_entity_poly.pdbx_strand_id
1 'polypeptide(L)'
;PVVRRPARGVVTLFSGGYVASGEPGWSRVPRPVDAALRLLRTEGTGEVQTPVRGASADGLRLGDRVWFRGAKAGELLERFDAVHVVERDAVVAAWPTYRGEGRNFG
;
A
#
# COMPACT_ATOMS: atom_id res chain seq x y z
N PRO A 1 -3.05 -0.10 8.20
CA PRO A 1 -3.75 -1.08 9.07
C PRO A 1 -5.27 -0.99 8.85
N VAL A 2 -6.04 -2.00 9.24
CA VAL A 2 -7.50 -1.92 9.23
C VAL A 2 -7.97 -0.87 10.26
N VAL A 3 -8.74 0.12 9.82
CA VAL A 3 -9.24 1.21 10.65
C VAL A 3 -10.75 1.18 10.86
N ARG A 4 -11.51 0.52 9.98
CA ARG A 4 -12.95 0.30 10.16
C ARG A 4 -13.46 -0.90 9.36
N ARG A 5 -14.62 -1.42 9.74
CA ARG A 5 -15.37 -2.46 9.04
C ARG A 5 -16.78 -1.93 8.70
N PRO A 6 -16.99 -1.42 7.47
CA PRO A 6 -18.28 -0.85 7.10
C PRO A 6 -19.35 -1.89 6.76
N ALA A 7 -18.95 -3.11 6.35
CA ALA A 7 -19.88 -4.18 5.96
C ALA A 7 -19.19 -5.55 6.03
N ARG A 8 -19.98 -6.63 5.89
CA ARG A 8 -19.45 -7.99 5.68
C ARG A 8 -18.66 -8.05 4.36
N GLY A 9 -17.51 -8.71 4.39
CA GLY A 9 -16.61 -8.86 3.27
C GLY A 9 -15.86 -7.58 2.87
N VAL A 10 -15.96 -6.49 3.65
CA VAL A 10 -15.32 -5.20 3.38
C VAL A 10 -14.64 -4.66 4.62
N VAL A 11 -13.38 -4.24 4.47
CA VAL A 11 -12.64 -3.49 5.50
C VAL A 11 -12.02 -2.25 4.88
N THR A 12 -11.87 -1.19 5.67
CA THR A 12 -11.16 0.02 5.25
C THR A 12 -9.80 0.06 5.92
N LEU A 13 -8.78 0.28 5.13
CA LEU A 13 -7.39 0.38 5.55
C LEU A 13 -6.99 1.86 5.66
N PHE A 14 -6.11 2.17 6.61
CA PHE A 14 -5.36 3.42 6.60
C PHE A 14 -4.36 3.39 5.45
N SER A 15 -4.55 4.32 4.52
CA SER A 15 -3.81 4.43 3.26
C SER A 15 -3.85 3.14 2.40
N GLY A 16 -3.32 3.22 1.20
CA GLY A 16 -2.89 2.03 0.45
C GLY A 16 -1.66 2.29 -0.42
N GLY A 17 -0.92 3.37 -0.13
CA GLY A 17 0.25 3.79 -0.89
C GLY A 17 -0.07 4.87 -1.92
N TYR A 18 0.81 4.99 -2.91
CA TYR A 18 0.82 6.10 -3.86
C TYR A 18 0.54 5.62 -5.27
N VAL A 19 -0.41 6.28 -5.94
CA VAL A 19 -0.68 6.06 -7.37
C VAL A 19 0.53 6.53 -8.17
N ALA A 20 0.97 5.69 -9.10
CA ALA A 20 2.12 5.99 -9.95
C ALA A 20 1.83 7.06 -10.99
N SER A 21 2.83 7.89 -11.23
CA SER A 21 2.94 8.81 -12.35
C SER A 21 2.84 8.10 -13.72
N GLY A 22 2.49 8.87 -14.75
CA GLY A 22 2.35 8.42 -16.14
C GLY A 22 0.90 8.38 -16.61
N GLU A 23 0.64 7.62 -17.69
CA GLU A 23 -0.71 7.48 -18.24
C GLU A 23 -1.69 6.97 -17.17
N PRO A 24 -2.83 7.66 -16.96
CA PRO A 24 -3.82 7.27 -15.97
C PRO A 24 -4.37 5.87 -16.22
N GLY A 25 -4.55 5.09 -15.16
CA GLY A 25 -5.19 3.79 -15.26
C GLY A 25 -4.91 2.87 -14.08
N TRP A 26 -5.59 1.72 -14.05
CA TRP A 26 -5.47 0.73 -12.98
C TRP A 26 -4.07 0.13 -12.83
N SER A 27 -3.25 0.18 -13.87
CA SER A 27 -1.84 -0.22 -13.82
C SER A 27 -1.00 0.68 -12.93
N ARG A 28 -1.47 1.90 -12.61
CA ARG A 28 -0.80 2.87 -11.74
C ARG A 28 -1.19 2.73 -10.28
N VAL A 29 -2.20 1.92 -9.97
CA VAL A 29 -2.79 1.86 -8.63
C VAL A 29 -2.10 0.76 -7.82
N PRO A 30 -1.63 1.03 -6.58
CA PRO A 30 -1.13 0.00 -5.67
C PRO A 30 -2.17 -1.09 -5.45
N ARG A 31 -1.72 -2.32 -5.18
CA ARG A 31 -2.64 -3.46 -4.95
C ARG A 31 -2.30 -4.23 -3.69
N PRO A 32 -3.28 -4.79 -2.98
CA PRO A 32 -3.02 -5.74 -1.90
C PRO A 32 -2.13 -6.88 -2.39
N VAL A 33 -1.20 -7.33 -1.55
CA VAL A 33 -0.39 -8.52 -1.80
C VAL A 33 -1.22 -9.79 -1.64
N ASP A 34 -2.16 -9.79 -0.69
CA ASP A 34 -3.14 -10.85 -0.54
C ASP A 34 -4.10 -10.86 -1.74
N ALA A 35 -4.05 -11.93 -2.53
CA ALA A 35 -4.88 -12.12 -3.72
C ALA A 35 -6.38 -12.29 -3.40
N ALA A 36 -6.72 -12.64 -2.16
CA ALA A 36 -8.10 -12.72 -1.70
C ALA A 36 -8.71 -11.34 -1.41
N LEU A 37 -7.89 -10.27 -1.35
CA LEU A 37 -8.35 -8.89 -1.22
C LEU A 37 -8.27 -8.14 -2.54
N ARG A 38 -9.27 -7.32 -2.83
CA ARG A 38 -9.33 -6.48 -4.02
C ARG A 38 -9.82 -5.08 -3.68
N LEU A 39 -9.30 -4.09 -4.39
CA LEU A 39 -9.82 -2.73 -4.33
C LEU A 39 -11.26 -2.68 -4.87
N LEU A 40 -12.04 -1.75 -4.32
CA LEU A 40 -13.29 -1.33 -4.93
C LEU A 40 -12.96 -0.46 -6.15
N ARG A 41 -13.49 -0.82 -7.33
CA ARG A 41 -13.21 -0.10 -8.57
C ARG A 41 -13.69 1.36 -8.56
N THR A 42 -14.68 1.66 -7.72
CA THR A 42 -15.22 3.01 -7.57
C THR A 42 -14.35 3.93 -6.72
N GLU A 43 -13.43 3.38 -5.93
CA GLU A 43 -12.64 4.15 -4.95
C GLU A 43 -11.14 4.05 -5.19
N GLY A 44 -10.64 2.88 -5.63
CA GLY A 44 -9.21 2.66 -5.80
C GLY A 44 -8.45 2.77 -4.47
N THR A 45 -7.23 3.28 -4.53
CA THR A 45 -6.38 3.50 -3.37
C THR A 45 -6.44 4.95 -2.94
N GLY A 46 -6.87 5.20 -1.72
CA GLY A 46 -6.88 6.53 -1.14
C GLY A 46 -5.68 6.77 -0.22
N GLU A 47 -5.21 8.01 -0.20
CA GLU A 47 -4.11 8.47 0.66
C GLU A 47 -4.45 8.28 2.14
N VAL A 48 -5.68 8.63 2.53
CA VAL A 48 -6.17 8.52 3.91
C VAL A 48 -6.80 7.16 4.18
N GLN A 49 -7.66 6.69 3.26
CA GLN A 49 -8.41 5.46 3.44
C GLN A 49 -8.51 4.67 2.13
N THR A 50 -8.37 3.36 2.23
CA THR A 50 -8.50 2.44 1.10
C THR A 50 -9.43 1.28 1.49
N PRO A 51 -10.69 1.24 0.98
CA PRO A 51 -11.55 0.09 1.18
C PRO A 51 -11.13 -1.06 0.27
N VAL A 52 -11.06 -2.24 0.88
CA VAL A 52 -10.82 -3.51 0.19
C VAL A 52 -11.96 -4.46 0.49
N ARG A 53 -12.25 -5.32 -0.47
CA ARG A 53 -13.23 -6.42 -0.33
C ARG A 53 -12.60 -7.76 -0.66
N GLY A 54 -13.16 -8.82 -0.09
CA GLY A 54 -12.87 -10.18 -0.53
C GLY A 54 -12.92 -11.22 0.58
N ALA A 55 -12.51 -12.46 0.26
CA ALA A 55 -12.75 -13.62 1.12
C ALA A 55 -12.00 -13.55 2.46
N SER A 56 -10.80 -12.96 2.49
CA SER A 56 -10.03 -12.77 3.72
C SER A 56 -10.45 -11.55 4.54
N ALA A 57 -11.31 -10.67 4.00
CA ALA A 57 -11.68 -9.41 4.66
C ALA A 57 -12.38 -9.64 6.00
N ASP A 58 -13.20 -10.69 6.13
CA ASP A 58 -13.90 -11.01 7.38
C ASP A 58 -12.98 -11.59 8.47
N GLY A 59 -11.81 -12.12 8.08
CA GLY A 59 -10.79 -12.59 9.03
C GLY A 59 -9.95 -11.48 9.66
N LEU A 60 -9.91 -10.30 9.04
CA LEU A 60 -9.10 -9.18 9.51
C LEU A 60 -9.72 -8.45 10.71
N ARG A 61 -8.91 -8.10 11.69
CA ARG A 61 -9.29 -7.32 12.88
C ARG A 61 -8.86 -5.86 12.72
N LEU A 62 -9.48 -4.96 13.50
CA LEU A 62 -8.99 -3.60 13.62
C LEU A 62 -7.53 -3.61 14.07
N GLY A 63 -6.68 -2.82 13.42
CA GLY A 63 -5.24 -2.78 13.67
C GLY A 63 -4.42 -3.73 12.79
N ASP A 64 -5.01 -4.77 12.20
CA ASP A 64 -4.27 -5.71 11.34
C ASP A 64 -3.65 -4.99 10.15
N ARG A 65 -2.44 -5.42 9.77
CA ARG A 65 -1.71 -4.84 8.63
C ARG A 65 -2.05 -5.62 7.37
N VAL A 66 -2.28 -4.88 6.29
CA VAL A 66 -2.41 -5.43 4.94
C VAL A 66 -1.29 -4.83 4.10
N TRP A 67 -0.47 -5.68 3.50
CA TRP A 67 0.64 -5.27 2.67
C TRP A 67 0.17 -4.92 1.26
N PHE A 68 0.74 -3.85 0.70
CA PHE A 68 0.48 -3.40 -0.65
C PHE A 68 1.75 -3.50 -1.49
N ARG A 69 1.57 -3.90 -2.76
CA ARG A 69 2.57 -3.74 -3.80
C ARG A 69 2.35 -2.38 -4.46
N GLY A 70 3.34 -1.49 -4.36
CA GLY A 70 3.36 -0.24 -5.12
C GLY A 70 3.45 -0.50 -6.63
N ALA A 71 2.85 0.39 -7.42
CA ALA A 71 2.85 0.25 -8.88
C ALA A 71 4.20 0.62 -9.53
N LYS A 72 4.93 1.59 -8.96
CA LYS A 72 6.24 2.03 -9.41
C LYS A 72 7.12 2.32 -8.19
N ALA A 73 8.35 1.83 -8.19
CA ALA A 73 9.27 2.00 -7.06
C ALA A 73 9.57 3.47 -6.75
N GLY A 74 9.75 4.30 -7.79
CA GLY A 74 10.08 5.72 -7.64
C GLY A 74 9.10 6.49 -6.75
N GLU A 75 7.80 6.17 -6.79
CA GLU A 75 6.81 6.87 -5.97
C GLU A 75 7.07 6.74 -4.46
N LEU A 76 7.56 5.59 -4.03
CA LEU A 76 7.91 5.33 -2.63
C LEU A 76 9.30 5.88 -2.30
N LEU A 77 10.27 5.69 -3.20
CA LEU A 77 11.65 6.13 -3.00
C LEU A 77 11.81 7.66 -3.01
N GLU A 78 10.86 8.37 -3.60
CA GLU A 78 10.80 9.83 -3.51
C GLU A 78 10.04 10.32 -2.27
N ARG A 79 9.38 9.44 -1.50
CA ARG A 79 8.45 9.82 -0.41
C ARG A 79 8.91 9.47 1.00
N PHE A 80 9.65 8.38 1.16
CA PHE A 80 10.17 7.95 2.46
C PHE A 80 11.67 8.09 2.49
N ASP A 81 12.28 8.30 3.66
CA ASP A 81 13.72 8.48 3.77
C ASP A 81 14.51 7.16 3.65
N ALA A 82 13.89 6.05 4.05
CA ALA A 82 14.52 4.73 3.99
C ALA A 82 13.53 3.65 3.57
N VAL A 83 14.08 2.57 3.00
CA VAL A 83 13.39 1.28 2.84
C VAL A 83 14.04 0.23 3.71
N HIS A 84 13.22 -0.59 4.37
CA HIS A 84 13.72 -1.72 5.14
C HIS A 84 13.87 -2.95 4.25
N VAL A 85 15.05 -3.57 4.30
CA VAL A 85 15.33 -4.84 3.63
C VAL A 85 14.96 -5.96 4.59
N VAL A 86 14.07 -6.83 4.14
CA VAL A 86 13.56 -7.95 4.94
C VAL A 86 14.02 -9.25 4.30
N GLU A 87 14.66 -10.10 5.10
CA GLU A 87 14.95 -11.49 4.74
C GLU A 87 14.16 -12.40 5.68
N ARG A 88 13.30 -13.25 5.09
CA ARG A 88 12.30 -14.05 5.83
C ARG A 88 11.43 -13.14 6.69
N ASP A 89 11.62 -13.18 8.01
CA ASP A 89 10.83 -12.44 9.00
C ASP A 89 11.66 -11.41 9.77
N ALA A 90 12.90 -11.14 9.33
CA ALA A 90 13.81 -10.21 9.98
C ALA A 90 14.17 -9.04 9.06
N VAL A 91 14.19 -7.83 9.63
CA VAL A 91 14.80 -6.67 8.98
C VAL A 91 16.31 -6.81 9.08
N VAL A 92 16.98 -6.95 7.93
CA VAL A 92 18.44 -7.17 7.86
C VAL A 92 19.21 -5.90 7.52
N ALA A 93 18.55 -4.90 6.94
CA ALA A 93 19.15 -3.60 6.66
C ALA A 93 18.08 -2.50 6.51
N ALA A 94 18.54 -1.25 6.53
CA ALA A 94 17.79 -0.11 6.03
C ALA A 94 18.65 0.60 4.98
N TRP A 95 18.09 0.80 3.79
CA TRP A 95 18.77 1.53 2.72
C TRP A 95 18.13 2.90 2.54
N PRO A 96 18.94 3.96 2.33
CA PRO A 96 18.39 5.27 2.05
C PRO A 96 17.71 5.25 0.69
N THR A 97 16.69 6.10 0.54
CA THR A 97 16.04 6.36 -0.74
C THR A 97 16.58 7.64 -1.36
N TYR A 98 16.06 8.05 -2.52
CA TYR A 98 16.36 9.37 -3.09
C TYR A 98 16.08 10.50 -2.09
N ARG A 99 14.94 10.46 -1.38
CA ARG A 99 14.63 11.46 -0.36
C ARG A 99 15.57 11.37 0.84
N GLY A 100 15.90 10.16 1.30
CA GLY A 100 16.83 9.96 2.42
C GLY A 100 18.24 10.47 2.12
N GLU A 101 18.63 10.47 0.84
CA GLU A 101 19.88 11.06 0.36
C GLU A 101 19.77 12.56 0.06
N GLY A 102 18.63 13.20 0.35
CA GLY A 102 18.39 14.61 0.05
C GLY A 102 18.34 14.93 -1.45
N ARG A 103 18.03 13.94 -2.29
CA ARG A 103 17.97 14.09 -3.75
C ARG A 103 16.55 14.39 -4.23
N ASN A 104 16.49 15.19 -5.29
CA ASN A 104 15.28 15.47 -6.06
C ASN A 104 15.66 15.44 -7.54
N PHE A 105 14.93 14.68 -8.35
CA PHE A 105 15.25 14.41 -9.76
C PHE A 105 14.20 14.96 -10.74
N GLY A 106 13.44 15.96 -10.30
CA GLY A 106 12.48 16.71 -11.14
C GLY A 106 13.17 17.59 -12.18
#